data_AF-A0A6N9VGD9-F1
#
_entry.id   AF-A0A6N9VGD9-F1
#
_cell.length_a   1.000
_cell.length_b   1.000
_cell.length_c   1.000
_cell.angle_alpha   90.00
_cell.angle_beta   90.00
_cell.angle_gamma   90.00
#
_symmetry.space_group_name_H-M   'P 1'
#
loop_
_entity.id
_entity.type
_entity.pdbx_description
1 polymer ?
#
loop_
_entity_poly.entity_id
_entity_poly.type
_entity_poly.pdbx_seq_one_letter_code
_entity_poly.pdbx_strand_id
1 'polypeptide(L)'
;MSTIILSITHPVEGSVDIISEETDVVIKARWPFDLETDEWVDIVGRFRRSDLDDLVASVITQPGPHTIELGQDYLTLEGLGEKFLFDLSRGGVVPKRLMLQFPLALLQELRAATTRGDS
;
A
#
# COMPACT_ATOMS: atom_id res chain seq x y z
N MET A 1 -1.85 -19.86 0.33
CA MET A 1 -2.77 -19.40 -0.75
C MET A 1 -2.75 -17.88 -0.75
N SER A 2 -2.65 -17.22 -1.91
CA SER A 2 -2.60 -15.74 -1.99
C SER A 2 -3.99 -15.16 -2.17
N THR A 3 -4.33 -14.12 -1.41
CA THR A 3 -5.66 -13.46 -1.45
C THR A 3 -5.49 -11.95 -1.53
N ILE A 4 -6.20 -11.29 -2.45
CA ILE A 4 -6.28 -9.83 -2.48
C ILE A 4 -7.09 -9.40 -1.25
N ILE A 5 -6.47 -8.62 -0.36
CA ILE A 5 -7.08 -8.11 0.87
C ILE A 5 -7.58 -6.67 0.74
N LEU A 6 -7.03 -5.91 -0.20
CA LEU A 6 -7.51 -4.59 -0.59
C LEU A 6 -7.16 -4.35 -2.05
N SER A 7 -8.08 -3.75 -2.81
CA SER A 7 -7.80 -3.22 -4.14
C SER A 7 -8.25 -1.78 -4.19
N ILE A 8 -7.36 -0.88 -4.60
CA ILE A 8 -7.64 0.54 -4.73
C ILE A 8 -7.55 0.92 -6.19
N THR A 9 -8.68 1.28 -6.78
CA THR A 9 -8.79 1.55 -8.22
C THR A 9 -8.64 3.04 -8.52
N HIS A 10 -7.90 3.36 -9.57
CA HIS A 10 -7.87 4.71 -10.13
C HIS A 10 -9.18 5.02 -10.89
N PRO A 11 -9.67 6.28 -10.92
CA PRO A 11 -10.94 6.61 -11.57
C PRO A 11 -10.97 6.43 -13.10
N VAL A 12 -9.80 6.46 -13.75
CA VAL A 12 -9.68 6.30 -15.21
C VAL A 12 -9.18 4.90 -15.51
N GLU A 13 -7.91 4.64 -15.22
CA GLU A 13 -7.31 3.30 -15.31
C GLU A 13 -6.18 3.13 -14.29
N GLY A 14 -5.92 1.90 -13.81
CA GLY A 14 -4.87 1.58 -12.84
C GLY A 14 -5.39 1.07 -11.48
N SER A 15 -4.53 0.39 -10.73
CA SER A 15 -4.86 -0.17 -9.42
C SER A 15 -3.66 -0.26 -8.49
N VAL A 16 -3.95 -0.26 -7.19
CA VAL A 16 -3.06 -0.75 -6.14
C VAL A 16 -3.73 -1.95 -5.49
N ASP A 17 -3.15 -3.14 -5.68
CA ASP A 17 -3.60 -4.37 -5.07
C ASP A 17 -2.68 -4.76 -3.92
N ILE A 18 -3.26 -4.96 -2.75
CA ILE A 18 -2.58 -5.48 -1.57
C ILE A 18 -2.96 -6.96 -1.44
N ILE A 19 -1.96 -7.83 -1.58
CA ILE A 19 -2.12 -9.27 -1.66
C ILE A 19 -1.50 -9.89 -0.42
N SER A 20 -2.31 -10.56 0.39
CA SER A 20 -1.81 -11.35 1.51
C SER A 20 -1.30 -12.70 1.02
N GLU A 21 -0.05 -13.01 1.36
CA GLU A 21 0.54 -14.34 1.31
C GLU A 21 0.60 -14.92 2.73
N GLU A 22 1.28 -16.05 2.95
CA GLU A 22 1.33 -16.71 4.28
C GLU A 22 1.91 -15.81 5.37
N THR A 23 3.12 -15.28 5.16
CA THR A 23 3.83 -14.44 6.14
C THR A 23 4.12 -13.03 5.64
N ASP A 24 3.91 -12.81 4.34
CA ASP A 24 4.21 -11.56 3.66
C ASP A 24 2.94 -10.94 3.07
N VAL A 25 3.02 -9.64 2.80
CA VAL A 25 2.08 -8.93 1.96
C VAL A 25 2.84 -8.37 0.77
N VAL A 26 2.26 -8.54 -0.42
CA VAL A 26 2.76 -7.99 -1.66
C VAL A 26 1.82 -6.90 -2.12
N ILE A 27 2.36 -5.69 -2.25
CA ILE A 27 1.65 -4.53 -2.78
C ILE A 27 2.07 -4.37 -4.23
N LYS A 28 1.12 -4.51 -5.14
CA LYS A 28 1.31 -4.31 -6.58
C LYS A 28 0.57 -3.06 -7.00
N ALA A 29 1.30 -2.07 -7.48
CA ALA A 29 0.71 -0.89 -8.07
C ALA A 29 1.02 -0.85 -9.56
N ARG A 30 -0.03 -0.68 -10.37
CA ARG A 30 0.05 -0.37 -11.79
C ARG A 30 -0.69 0.93 -12.01
N TRP A 31 0.05 1.97 -12.36
CA TRP A 31 -0.50 3.33 -12.44
C TRP A 31 -0.17 3.98 -13.78
N PRO A 32 -1.11 4.68 -14.42
CA PRO A 32 -0.83 5.40 -15.65
C PRO A 32 0.11 6.57 -15.36
N PHE A 33 1.18 6.67 -16.14
CA PHE A 33 2.09 7.81 -16.12
C PHE A 33 1.69 8.83 -17.20
N ASP A 34 1.42 8.32 -18.41
CA ASP A 34 0.87 9.09 -19.52
C ASP A 34 -0.14 8.21 -20.27
N LEU A 35 -1.40 8.65 -20.27
CA LEU A 35 -2.50 7.94 -20.92
C LEU A 35 -2.52 8.15 -22.44
N GLU A 36 -1.92 9.22 -22.96
CA GLU A 36 -1.86 9.49 -24.39
C GLU A 36 -0.84 8.58 -25.09
N THR A 37 0.23 8.23 -24.38
CA THR A 37 1.33 7.40 -24.89
C THR A 37 1.32 5.96 -24.37
N ASP A 38 0.28 5.55 -23.63
CA ASP A 38 0.17 4.22 -23.00
C ASP A 38 1.39 3.88 -22.11
N GLU A 39 1.90 4.88 -21.38
CA GLU A 39 3.02 4.69 -20.46
C GLU A 39 2.54 4.40 -19.04
N TRP A 40 3.05 3.31 -18.47
CA TRP A 40 2.65 2.79 -17.16
C TRP A 40 3.83 2.67 -16.21
N VAL A 41 3.55 2.89 -14.93
CA VAL A 41 4.48 2.65 -13.84
C VAL A 41 3.98 1.45 -13.03
N ASP A 42 4.79 0.38 -13.07
CA ASP A 42 4.64 -0.76 -12.18
C ASP A 42 5.60 -0.65 -11.00
N ILE A 43 5.06 -0.70 -9.78
CA ILE A 43 5.80 -0.78 -8.52
C ILE A 43 5.29 -1.98 -7.74
N VAL A 44 6.22 -2.83 -7.29
CA VAL A 44 5.91 -3.96 -6.42
C VAL A 44 6.73 -3.82 -5.15
N GLY A 45 6.08 -3.75 -4.00
CA GLY A 45 6.71 -3.80 -2.68
C GLY A 45 6.31 -5.06 -1.94
N ARG A 46 7.24 -5.64 -1.18
CA ARG A 46 6.98 -6.76 -0.29
C ARG A 46 7.32 -6.37 1.15
N PHE A 47 6.41 -6.69 2.07
CA PHE A 47 6.56 -6.41 3.50
C PHE A 47 6.14 -7.63 4.31
N ARG A 48 6.56 -7.71 5.57
CA ARG A 48 5.96 -8.70 6.49
C ARG A 48 4.53 -8.31 6.76
N ARG A 49 3.68 -9.31 6.88
CA ARG A 49 2.27 -9.09 7.18
C ARG A 49 2.07 -8.43 8.55
N SER A 50 2.82 -8.89 9.56
CA SER A 50 2.82 -8.30 10.91
C SER A 50 3.17 -6.82 10.88
N ASP A 51 4.20 -6.45 10.12
CA ASP A 51 4.67 -5.06 10.04
C ASP A 51 3.60 -4.17 9.41
N LEU A 52 2.88 -4.65 8.38
CA LEU A 52 1.76 -3.92 7.80
C LEU A 52 0.59 -3.79 8.77
N ASP A 53 0.26 -4.84 9.53
CA ASP A 53 -0.79 -4.79 10.53
C ASP A 53 -0.48 -3.73 11.61
N ASP A 54 0.73 -3.79 12.18
CA ASP A 54 1.23 -2.85 13.18
C ASP A 54 1.28 -1.41 12.65
N LEU A 55 1.72 -1.23 11.40
CA LEU A 55 1.74 0.06 10.73
C LEU A 55 0.34 0.68 10.65
N VAL A 56 -0.65 -0.08 10.18
CA VAL A 56 -2.02 0.41 10.04
C VAL A 56 -2.64 0.72 11.40
N ALA A 57 -2.40 -0.12 12.43
CA ALA A 57 -2.81 0.18 13.80
C ALA A 57 -2.22 1.50 14.31
N SER A 58 -0.93 1.72 14.03
CA SER A 58 -0.20 2.90 14.49
C SER A 58 -0.77 4.18 13.88
N VAL A 59 -1.04 4.17 12.56
CA VAL A 59 -1.64 5.31 11.84
C VAL A 59 -3.04 5.65 12.36
N ILE A 60 -3.86 4.62 12.64
CA ILE A 60 -5.22 4.82 13.17
C ILE A 60 -5.18 5.39 14.59
N THR A 61 -4.26 4.91 15.43
CA THR A 61 -4.16 5.31 16.84
C THR A 61 -3.53 6.70 16.98
N GLN A 62 -2.51 6.97 16.19
CA GLN A 62 -1.74 8.21 16.20
C GLN A 62 -1.62 8.76 14.78
N PRO A 63 -2.49 9.71 14.39
CA PRO A 63 -2.41 10.36 13.09
C PRO A 63 -1.05 11.03 12.89
N GLY A 64 -0.45 10.81 11.72
CA GLY A 64 0.91 11.19 11.37
C GLY A 64 1.58 10.13 10.50
N PRO A 65 2.78 10.40 9.97
CA PRO A 65 3.49 9.46 9.10
C PRO A 65 4.11 8.33 9.92
N HIS A 66 3.86 7.10 9.50
CA HIS A 66 4.52 5.89 10.00
C HIS A 66 5.10 5.12 8.82
N THR A 67 6.26 4.49 9.01
CA THR A 67 7.01 3.85 7.92
C THR A 67 7.45 2.45 8.31
N ILE A 68 7.35 1.51 7.37
CA ILE A 68 8.01 0.20 7.43
C ILE A 68 8.99 0.06 6.27
N GLU A 69 10.03 -0.73 6.49
CA GLU A 69 11.06 -1.03 5.49
C GLU A 69 11.37 -2.53 5.46
N LEU A 70 11.57 -3.08 4.26
CA LEU A 70 12.06 -4.44 4.08
C LEU A 70 13.01 -4.49 2.89
N GLY A 71 14.31 -4.58 3.17
CA GLY A 71 15.34 -4.57 2.14
C GLY A 71 15.37 -3.25 1.37
N GLN A 72 14.88 -3.24 0.14
CA GLN A 72 14.80 -2.04 -0.71
C GLN A 72 13.39 -1.44 -0.76
N ASP A 73 12.40 -2.09 -0.15
CA ASP A 73 11.00 -1.67 -0.21
C ASP A 73 10.69 -0.83 1.05
N TYR A 74 10.04 0.32 0.85
CA TYR A 74 9.61 1.24 1.89
C TYR A 74 8.14 1.60 1.70
N LEU A 75 7.37 1.57 2.79
CA LEU A 75 5.98 2.00 2.79
C LEU A 75 5.76 2.98 3.93
N THR A 76 5.31 4.18 3.58
CA THR A 76 4.82 5.17 4.55
C THR A 76 3.31 5.29 4.42
N LEU A 77 2.62 5.18 5.56
CA LEU A 77 1.21 5.49 5.69
C LEU A 77 1.05 6.69 6.61
N GLU A 78 0.19 7.63 6.23
CA GLU A 78 -0.09 8.82 7.04
C GLU A 78 -1.58 9.10 7.10
N GLY A 79 -2.13 9.19 8.31
CA GLY A 79 -3.52 9.58 8.55
C GLY A 79 -3.67 11.09 8.54
N LEU A 80 -4.50 11.61 7.61
CA LEU A 80 -4.72 13.04 7.35
C LEU A 80 -6.19 13.43 7.59
N GLY A 81 -6.72 13.08 8.76
CA GLY A 81 -8.15 13.27 9.07
C GLY A 81 -9.02 12.27 8.28
N GLU A 82 -9.81 12.75 7.32
CA GLU A 82 -10.72 11.91 6.52
C GLU A 82 -10.03 11.20 5.34
N LYS A 83 -8.74 11.46 5.14
CA LYS A 83 -7.92 10.83 4.10
C LYS A 83 -6.72 10.14 4.73
N PHE A 84 -6.10 9.23 4.00
CA PHE A 84 -4.75 8.77 4.29
C PHE A 84 -3.88 8.86 3.05
N LEU A 85 -2.59 9.14 3.26
CA LEU A 85 -1.56 9.12 2.24
C LEU A 85 -0.91 7.74 2.25
N PHE A 86 -0.78 7.17 1.06
CA PHE A 86 -0.10 5.92 0.76
C PHE A 86 1.13 6.23 -0.07
N ASP A 87 2.32 6.02 0.49
CA ASP A 87 3.59 6.32 -0.16
C ASP A 87 4.46 5.05 -0.21
N LEU A 88 4.43 4.40 -1.38
CA LEU A 88 5.21 3.21 -1.66
C LEU A 88 6.44 3.60 -2.46
N SER A 89 7.62 3.25 -1.97
CA SER A 89 8.86 3.41 -2.71
C SER A 89 9.72 2.17 -2.70
N ARG A 90 10.50 2.00 -3.76
CA ARG A 90 11.43 0.90 -3.95
C ARG A 90 12.78 1.44 -4.41
N GLY A 91 13.82 1.12 -3.65
CA GLY A 91 15.22 1.39 -3.98
C GLY A 91 15.72 0.53 -5.14
N GLY A 92 16.78 1.00 -5.79
CA GLY A 92 17.40 0.35 -6.95
C GLY A 92 18.29 1.33 -7.70
N VAL A 93 18.74 0.95 -8.91
CA VAL A 93 19.52 1.85 -9.79
C VAL A 93 18.70 3.08 -10.18
N VAL A 94 17.39 2.91 -10.34
CA VAL A 94 16.41 3.99 -10.50
C VAL A 94 15.32 3.79 -9.44
N PRO A 95 15.22 4.68 -8.44
CA PRO A 95 14.16 4.63 -7.44
C PRO A 95 12.79 4.78 -8.11
N LYS A 96 11.84 3.92 -7.71
CA LYS A 96 10.43 4.06 -8.08
C LYS A 96 9.63 4.48 -6.86
N ARG A 97 8.70 5.43 -7.01
CA ARG A 97 7.83 5.90 -5.93
C ARG A 97 6.42 6.17 -6.46
N LEU A 98 5.42 5.79 -5.68
CA LEU A 98 4.02 6.07 -5.91
C LEU A 98 3.43 6.69 -4.64
N MET A 99 2.85 7.87 -4.77
CA MET A 99 2.18 8.58 -3.68
C MET A 99 0.72 8.82 -4.05
N LEU A 100 -0.20 8.29 -3.25
CA LEU A 100 -1.64 8.36 -3.51
C LEU A 100 -2.40 8.73 -2.24
N GLN A 101 -3.50 9.46 -2.38
CA GLN A 101 -4.41 9.76 -1.28
C GLN A 101 -5.72 9.01 -1.46
N PHE A 102 -6.21 8.44 -0.37
CA PHE A 102 -7.42 7.64 -0.35
C PHE A 102 -8.29 7.95 0.87
N PRO A 103 -9.60 7.66 0.84
CA PRO A 103 -10.48 7.86 1.98
C PRO A 103 -10.06 7.00 3.17
N LEU A 104 -10.20 7.53 4.39
CA LEU A 104 -9.90 6.79 5.63
C LEU A 104 -10.61 5.42 5.71
N ALA A 105 -11.79 5.28 5.10
CA ALA A 105 -12.52 4.02 5.04
C ALA A 105 -11.69 2.86 4.45
N LEU A 106 -10.86 3.12 3.43
CA LEU A 106 -10.01 2.07 2.85
C LEU A 106 -8.86 1.67 3.78
N LEU A 107 -8.35 2.59 4.62
CA LEU A 107 -7.38 2.23 5.67
C LEU A 107 -8.01 1.34 6.75
N GLN A 108 -9.29 1.59 7.08
CA GLN A 108 -10.04 0.76 8.03
C GLN A 108 -10.36 -0.63 7.45
N GLU A 109 -10.68 -0.71 6.15
CA GLU A 109 -10.82 -1.98 5.44
C GLU A 109 -9.52 -2.78 5.43
N LEU A 110 -8.39 -2.11 5.17
CA LEU A 110 -7.07 -2.71 5.24
C LEU A 110 -6.81 -3.30 6.62
N ARG A 111 -7.06 -2.54 7.70
CA ARG A 111 -6.91 -3.01 9.08
C ARG A 111 -7.73 -4.26 9.34
N ALA A 112 -9.00 -4.25 8.95
CA ALA A 112 -9.88 -5.39 9.15
C ALA A 112 -9.39 -6.65 8.41
N ALA A 113 -8.78 -6.48 7.23
CA ALA A 113 -8.29 -7.57 6.42
C ALA A 113 -6.94 -8.12 6.91
N THR A 114 -6.03 -7.27 7.39
CA THR A 114 -4.73 -7.71 7.94
C THR A 114 -4.90 -8.49 9.24
N THR A 115 -5.82 -8.08 10.12
CA THR A 115 -6.10 -8.78 11.40
C THR A 115 -6.78 -10.15 11.22
N ARG A 116 -7.55 -10.36 10.14
CA ARG A 116 -8.38 -11.57 9.97
C ARG A 116 -7.64 -12.87 9.67
N GLY A 117 -6.42 -12.81 9.16
CA GLY A 117 -5.69 -14.04 8.79
C GLY A 117 -4.62 -14.44 9.79
N ASP A 118 -4.71 -13.95 11.02
CA ASP A 118 -4.13 -14.59 12.21
C ASP A 118 -5.13 -15.59 12.85
N SER A 119 -6.29 -15.81 12.23
CA SER A 119 -7.35 -16.75 12.66
C SER A 119 -7.34 -18.05 11.88
#